data_AF-A0A2S0MGL1-F1
#
_entry.id   AF-A0A2S0MGL1-F1
#
_cell.length_a   1.000
_cell.length_b   1.000
_cell.length_c   1.000
_cell.angle_alpha   90.00
_cell.angle_beta   90.00
_cell.angle_gamma   90.00
#
_symmetry.space_group_name_H-M   'P 1'
#
loop_
_entity.id
_entity.type
_entity.pdbx_description
1 polymer ?
#
loop_
_entity_poly.entity_id
_entity_poly.type
_entity_poly.pdbx_seq_one_letter_code
_entity_poly.pdbx_strand_id
1 'polypeptide(L)'
;MSNRVVPAVLIVLLVIVHAQLWVGRGSLPNVTSLQRKVDSQLAANTQAKLTNDQLSSEVEDLKAGLGMVEEKARMELGMVKPNEIFVQVTPR
;
A
#
# COMPACT_ATOMS: atom_id res chain seq x y z
N MET A 1 -56.31 23.49 -28.89
CA MET A 1 -54.83 23.61 -28.84
C MET A 1 -54.18 22.97 -27.60
N SER A 2 -54.84 22.05 -26.90
CA SER A 2 -54.33 21.51 -25.61
C SER A 2 -53.60 20.16 -25.70
N ASN A 3 -53.68 19.46 -26.85
CA ASN A 3 -53.15 18.09 -27.00
C ASN A 3 -51.62 18.01 -27.22
N ARG A 4 -50.95 19.14 -27.44
CA ARG A 4 -49.49 19.19 -27.69
C ARG A 4 -48.65 19.57 -26.47
N VAL A 5 -49.30 20.02 -25.38
CA VAL A 5 -48.62 20.42 -24.15
C VAL A 5 -48.14 19.20 -23.37
N VAL A 6 -48.99 18.18 -23.25
CA VAL A 6 -48.67 16.92 -22.57
C VAL A 6 -47.42 16.23 -23.15
N PRO A 7 -47.33 15.99 -24.48
CA PRO A 7 -46.12 15.38 -25.05
C PRO A 7 -44.88 16.28 -24.92
N ALA A 8 -45.03 17.62 -25.00
CA ALA A 8 -43.91 18.53 -24.79
C ALA A 8 -43.35 18.43 -23.36
N VAL A 9 -44.21 18.38 -22.35
CA VAL A 9 -43.81 18.21 -20.94
C VAL A 9 -43.12 16.87 -20.72
N LEU A 10 -43.63 15.79 -21.33
CA LEU A 10 -43.00 14.46 -21.26
C LEU A 10 -41.60 14.44 -21.89
N ILE A 11 -41.42 15.11 -23.04
CA ILE A 11 -40.11 15.23 -23.69
C ILE A 11 -39.14 16.02 -22.80
N VAL A 12 -39.58 17.12 -22.19
CA VAL A 12 -38.75 17.90 -21.27
C VAL A 12 -38.31 17.06 -20.07
N LEU A 13 -39.24 16.33 -19.45
CA LEU A 13 -38.92 15.40 -18.35
C LEU A 13 -37.93 14.32 -18.78
N LEU A 14 -38.12 13.76 -19.98
CA LEU A 14 -37.24 12.73 -20.53
C LEU A 14 -35.83 13.25 -20.76
N VAL A 15 -35.68 14.46 -21.29
CA VAL A 15 -34.37 15.13 -21.48
C VAL A 15 -33.69 15.40 -20.13
N ILE A 16 -34.43 15.85 -19.12
CA ILE A 16 -33.90 16.07 -17.76
C ILE A 16 -33.35 14.75 -17.18
N VAL A 17 -34.11 13.66 -17.29
CA VAL A 17 -33.68 12.34 -16.80
C VAL A 17 -32.46 11.84 -17.56
N HIS A 18 -32.43 11.97 -18.89
CA HIS A 18 -31.27 11.57 -19.70
C HIS A 18 -30.02 12.39 -19.35
N ALA A 19 -30.15 13.70 -19.18
CA ALA A 19 -29.05 14.56 -18.74
C ALA A 19 -28.55 14.19 -17.34
N GLN A 20 -29.46 13.90 -16.41
CA GLN A 20 -29.10 13.45 -15.07
C GLN A 20 -28.40 12.08 -15.07
N LEU A 21 -28.79 11.17 -15.96
CA LEU A 21 -28.11 9.87 -16.09
C LEU A 21 -26.70 10.00 -16.66
N TRP A 22 -26.48 10.94 -17.58
CA TRP A 22 -25.17 11.20 -18.18
C TRP A 22 -24.22 11.98 -17.24
N VAL A 23 -24.77 12.85 -16.38
CA VAL A 23 -24.01 13.69 -15.44
C VAL A 23 -23.97 13.11 -14.01
N GLY A 24 -24.83 12.15 -13.70
CA GLY A 24 -24.98 11.52 -12.38
C GLY A 24 -23.82 10.58 -12.00
N ARG A 25 -24.00 9.79 -10.93
CA ARG A 25 -22.96 9.02 -10.19
C ARG A 25 -22.09 8.02 -10.99
N GLY A 26 -22.17 8.01 -12.32
CA GLY A 26 -21.29 7.27 -13.24
C GLY A 26 -20.72 8.13 -14.39
N SER A 27 -20.68 9.46 -14.27
CA SER A 27 -20.15 10.32 -15.33
C SER A 27 -18.66 10.03 -15.61
N LEU A 28 -18.32 9.84 -16.90
CA LEU A 28 -16.96 9.65 -17.41
C LEU A 28 -15.88 10.60 -16.80
N PRO A 29 -16.15 11.88 -16.51
CA PRO A 29 -15.16 12.73 -15.84
C PRO A 29 -14.83 12.32 -14.40
N ASN A 30 -15.74 11.67 -13.67
CA ASN A 30 -15.48 11.25 -12.30
C ASN A 30 -14.56 10.03 -12.23
N VAL A 31 -14.74 9.07 -13.15
CA VAL A 31 -13.90 7.87 -13.25
C VAL A 31 -12.45 8.23 -13.62
N THR A 32 -12.25 9.17 -14.55
CA THR A 32 -10.90 9.62 -14.93
C THR A 32 -10.18 10.35 -13.81
N SER A 33 -10.88 11.13 -12.98
CA SER A 33 -10.28 11.80 -11.82
C SER A 33 -9.91 10.81 -10.70
N LEU A 34 -10.75 9.80 -10.47
CA LEU A 34 -10.49 8.75 -9.48
C LEU A 34 -9.35 7.84 -9.95
N GLN A 35 -9.33 7.47 -11.25
CA GLN A 35 -8.26 6.69 -11.83
C GLN A 35 -6.91 7.39 -11.70
N ARG A 36 -6.82 8.69 -12.02
CA ARG A 36 -5.59 9.47 -11.83
C ARG A 36 -5.11 9.48 -10.37
N LYS A 37 -6.03 9.56 -9.40
CA LYS A 37 -5.68 9.49 -7.98
C LYS A 37 -5.14 8.11 -7.61
N VAL A 38 -5.78 7.04 -8.08
CA VAL A 38 -5.33 5.65 -7.88
C VAL A 38 -3.94 5.44 -8.47
N ASP A 39 -3.70 5.88 -9.70
CA ASP A 39 -2.41 5.73 -10.37
C ASP A 39 -1.29 6.49 -9.63
N SER A 40 -1.58 7.70 -9.13
CA SER A 40 -0.61 8.47 -8.33
C SER A 40 -0.26 7.82 -7.00
N GLN A 41 -1.25 7.21 -6.33
CA GLN A 41 -1.03 6.50 -5.06
C GLN A 41 -0.28 5.19 -5.28
N LEU A 42 -0.56 4.47 -6.35
CA LEU A 42 0.18 3.28 -6.75
C LEU A 42 1.65 3.60 -6.98
N ALA A 43 1.95 4.66 -7.74
CA ALA A 43 3.32 5.08 -8.00
C ALA A 43 4.08 5.44 -6.70
N ALA A 44 3.44 6.19 -5.80
CA ALA A 44 4.02 6.52 -4.50
C ALA A 44 4.25 5.27 -3.64
N ASN A 45 3.31 4.34 -3.63
CA ASN A 45 3.42 3.09 -2.89
C ASN A 45 4.55 2.21 -3.43
N THR A 46 4.68 2.08 -4.75
CA THR A 46 5.78 1.33 -5.36
C THR A 46 7.14 1.90 -4.99
N GLN A 47 7.29 3.22 -4.95
CA GLN A 47 8.54 3.85 -4.53
C GLN A 47 8.83 3.58 -3.04
N ALA A 48 7.82 3.73 -2.17
CA ALA A 48 7.97 3.46 -0.75
C ALA A 48 8.33 1.99 -0.47
N LYS A 49 7.75 1.06 -1.23
CA LYS A 49 8.03 -0.38 -1.12
C LYS A 49 9.49 -0.69 -1.47
N LEU A 50 10.02 -0.13 -2.56
CA LEU A 50 11.43 -0.32 -2.93
C LEU A 50 12.40 0.15 -1.84
N THR A 51 12.13 1.31 -1.24
CA THR A 51 12.95 1.82 -0.14
C THR A 51 12.82 0.96 1.11
N ASN A 52 11.62 0.46 1.42
CA ASN A 52 11.43 -0.45 2.55
C ASN A 52 12.19 -1.77 2.35
N ASP A 53 12.13 -2.35 1.15
CA ASP A 53 12.84 -3.59 0.83
C ASP A 53 14.37 -3.41 0.97
N GLN A 54 14.92 -2.26 0.55
CA GLN A 54 16.33 -1.91 0.76
C GLN A 54 16.68 -1.79 2.24
N LEU A 55 15.92 -1.00 3.00
CA LEU A 55 16.12 -0.82 4.45
C LEU A 55 16.00 -2.14 5.21
N SER A 56 15.07 -3.01 4.82
CA SER A 56 14.90 -4.32 5.43
C SER A 56 16.13 -5.19 5.21
N SER A 57 16.71 -5.17 4.00
CA SER A 57 17.95 -5.87 3.70
C SER A 57 19.12 -5.33 4.54
N GLU A 58 19.26 -4.01 4.64
CA GLU A 58 20.30 -3.39 5.48
C GLU A 58 20.16 -3.77 6.95
N VAL A 59 18.93 -3.79 7.48
CA VAL A 59 18.66 -4.21 8.86
C VAL A 59 19.00 -5.68 9.07
N GLU A 60 18.72 -6.54 8.09
CA GLU A 60 19.07 -7.96 8.15
C GLU A 60 20.58 -8.16 8.14
N ASP A 61 21.31 -7.47 7.26
CA ASP A 61 22.78 -7.49 7.20
C ASP A 61 23.40 -6.98 8.51
N LEU A 62 22.88 -5.90 9.08
CA LEU A 62 23.34 -5.37 10.37
C LEU A 62 23.12 -6.37 11.51
N LYS A 63 21.96 -7.04 11.54
CA LYS A 63 21.68 -8.08 12.55
C LYS A 63 22.60 -9.28 12.38
N ALA A 64 22.86 -9.71 11.15
CA ALA A 64 23.79 -10.80 10.87
C ALA A 64 25.23 -10.44 11.31
N GLY A 65 25.67 -9.21 11.04
CA GLY A 65 26.95 -8.69 11.48
C GLY A 65 27.08 -8.63 13.01
N LEU A 66 26.04 -8.17 13.71
CA LEU A 66 25.99 -8.17 15.19
C LEU A 66 26.05 -9.60 15.76
N GLY A 67 25.40 -10.56 15.11
CA GLY A 67 25.47 -11.97 15.48
C GLY A 67 26.90 -12.53 15.42
N MET A 68 27.66 -12.19 14.37
CA MET A 68 29.08 -12.57 14.28
C MET A 68 29.94 -11.96 15.40
N VAL A 69 29.67 -10.71 15.79
CA VAL A 69 30.39 -10.05 16.88
C VAL A 69 30.05 -10.69 18.22
N GLU A 70 28.78 -11.04 18.44
CA GLU A 70 28.35 -11.75 19.65
C GLU A 70 29.02 -13.12 19.76
N GLU A 71 29.10 -13.88 18.65
CA GLU A 71 29.79 -15.17 18.62
C GLU A 71 31.29 -15.03 18.92
N LYS A 72 31.96 -14.03 18.32
CA LYS A 72 33.37 -13.71 18.63
C LYS A 72 33.57 -13.35 20.10
N ALA A 73 32.69 -12.53 20.69
CA ALA A 73 32.78 -12.15 22.10
C ALA A 73 32.57 -13.35 23.03
N ARG A 74 31.68 -14.27 22.69
CA ARG A 74 31.46 -15.52 23.44
C ARG A 74 32.67 -16.45 23.33
N MET A 75 33.18 -16.66 22.12
CA MET A 75 34.28 -17.60 21.86
C MET A 75 35.64 -17.11 22.38
N GLU A 76 35.95 -15.82 22.24
CA GLU A 76 37.29 -15.29 22.56
C GLU A 76 37.38 -14.65 23.95
N LEU A 77 36.31 -13.98 24.40
CA LEU A 77 36.31 -13.26 25.67
C LEU A 77 35.51 -13.97 26.76
N GLY A 78 34.81 -15.08 26.44
CA GLY A 78 33.94 -15.78 27.37
C GLY A 78 32.78 -14.92 27.88
N MET A 79 32.42 -13.85 27.15
CA MET A 79 31.36 -12.93 27.56
C MET A 79 29.99 -13.59 27.38
N VAL A 80 29.18 -13.55 28.44
CA VAL A 80 27.80 -14.07 28.46
C VAL A 80 26.85 -12.96 28.93
N LYS A 81 25.60 -12.97 28.47
CA LYS A 81 24.62 -11.96 28.90
C LYS A 81 24.25 -12.18 30.38
N PRO A 82 23.81 -11.13 31.11
CA PRO A 82 23.30 -11.30 32.46
C PRO A 82 22.15 -12.31 32.48
N ASN A 83 22.20 -13.29 33.38
CA ASN A 83 21.27 -14.43 33.50
C ASN A 83 21.28 -15.46 32.35
N GLU A 84 22.39 -15.61 31.63
CA GLU A 84 22.57 -16.64 30.61
C GLU A 84 23.46 -17.80 31.09
N ILE A 85 23.09 -19.05 30.77
CA ILE A 85 23.90 -20.26 31.03
C ILE A 85 24.43 -20.77 29.69
N PHE A 86 25.74 -20.71 29.49
CA PHE A 86 26.41 -21.22 28.29
C PHE A 86 26.78 -22.70 28.45
N VAL A 87 26.30 -23.56 27.55
CA VAL A 87 26.56 -25.01 27.56
C VAL A 87 27.27 -25.41 26.26
N GLN A 88 28.51 -25.88 26.37
CA GLN A 88 29.28 -26.38 25.23
C GLN A 88 29.23 -27.91 25.20
N VAL A 89 28.66 -28.47 24.13
CA VAL A 89 28.54 -29.93 23.96
C VAL A 89 29.61 -30.40 22.97
N THR A 90 30.61 -31.14 23.45
CA THR A 90 31.60 -31.80 22.59
C THR A 90 31.17 -33.26 22.38
N PRO A 91 30.90 -33.71 21.14
CA PRO A 91 30.65 -35.12 20.87
C PRO A 91 31.95 -35.92 21.09
N ARG A 92 31.82 -37.06 21.78
CA ARG A 92 32.92 -38.00 22.03
C ARG A 92 33.35 -38.74 20.78
#